data_AF-A0A1B4XF51-F1
#
_entry.id   AF-A0A1B4XF51-F1
#
_cell.length_a   1.000
_cell.length_b   1.000
_cell.length_c   1.000
_cell.angle_alpha   90.00
_cell.angle_beta   90.00
_cell.angle_gamma   90.00
#
_symmetry.space_group_name_H-M   'P 1'
#
loop_
_entity.id
_entity.type
_entity.pdbx_description
1 polymer ?
#
loop_
_entity_poly.entity_id
_entity_poly.type
_entity_poly.pdbx_seq_one_letter_code
_entity_poly.pdbx_strand_id
1 'polypeptide(L)'
;MALTQDEFGNLLPDSATSEWFINLNDNSIGLVGYTVFGHVIGSGMNVVDAIAALPRSPLFFSPFQAPTLNGAYIYTSRVCVNNDADAACPQTEDMAPNGDGNGDGIPDRDQANVTTIQTVSGGGTSTISAAPGMTINNFRTVNLGSTRFNNGMFTWKLSGIMGTAGVVVTLYDGAATRPDSYYAYGPTPNNPTPHWYDFTFDGETGAEISGDKIILHFVDGKRGDDDLVANNSIAHTGAQAVLATFTSTSTQDQPQSGGCSITTESSQALQSGDWILVALFLTMLALVRRRARGDRDRNAISD
;
A
#
# COMPACT_ATOMS: atom_id res chain seq x y z
N MET A 1 -22.79 -6.31 30.42
CA MET A 1 -23.88 -7.32 30.27
C MET A 1 -23.21 -8.68 30.36
N ALA A 2 -23.61 -9.51 31.33
CA ALA A 2 -23.12 -10.88 31.43
C ALA A 2 -23.60 -11.63 30.18
N LEU A 3 -22.67 -12.09 29.36
CA LEU A 3 -22.99 -12.90 28.19
C LEU A 3 -23.40 -14.28 28.71
N THR A 4 -24.64 -14.67 28.46
CA THR A 4 -25.14 -15.99 28.82
C THR A 4 -24.53 -17.06 27.92
N GLN A 5 -24.45 -18.27 28.43
CA GLN A 5 -23.80 -19.45 27.86
C GLN A 5 -24.33 -19.88 26.46
N ASP A 6 -25.33 -19.19 25.90
CA ASP A 6 -26.00 -19.54 24.65
C ASP A 6 -25.45 -18.85 23.39
N GLU A 7 -24.63 -17.79 23.51
CA GLU A 7 -24.15 -17.02 22.35
C GLU A 7 -22.95 -17.66 21.60
N PHE A 8 -22.28 -18.67 22.18
CA PHE A 8 -21.12 -19.34 21.54
C PHE A 8 -21.34 -20.83 21.19
N GLY A 9 -22.57 -21.34 21.35
CA GLY A 9 -22.86 -22.76 21.15
C GLY A 9 -22.16 -23.65 22.20
N ASN A 10 -22.56 -24.92 22.27
CA ASN A 10 -21.92 -25.89 23.16
C ASN A 10 -20.44 -26.08 22.76
N LEU A 11 -19.53 -25.30 23.36
CA LEU A 11 -18.11 -25.45 23.14
C LEU A 11 -17.66 -26.77 23.75
N LEU A 12 -17.20 -27.67 22.88
CA LEU A 12 -16.57 -28.91 23.32
C LEU A 12 -15.26 -28.58 24.05
N PRO A 13 -14.84 -29.40 25.03
CA PRO A 13 -13.47 -29.32 25.54
C PRO A 13 -12.45 -29.31 24.41
N ASP A 14 -11.35 -28.57 24.58
CA ASP A 14 -10.23 -28.49 23.62
C ASP A 14 -10.61 -27.99 22.21
N SER A 15 -11.66 -27.15 22.09
CA SER A 15 -12.14 -26.60 20.81
C SER A 15 -11.72 -25.14 20.52
N ALA A 16 -10.87 -24.55 21.37
CA ALA A 16 -10.42 -23.17 21.19
C ALA A 16 -9.61 -23.00 19.89
N THR A 17 -9.92 -21.96 19.12
CA THR A 17 -9.20 -21.60 17.89
C THR A 17 -8.56 -20.22 18.00
N SER A 18 -9.22 -19.17 17.52
CA SER A 18 -8.72 -17.79 17.46
C SER A 18 -9.58 -16.78 18.21
N GLU A 19 -10.75 -17.19 18.68
CA GLU A 19 -11.68 -16.30 19.38
C GLU A 19 -11.35 -16.21 20.87
N TRP A 20 -11.41 -14.98 21.40
CA TRP A 20 -11.18 -14.66 22.80
C TRP A 20 -12.03 -13.45 23.20
N PHE A 21 -12.21 -13.25 24.51
CA PHE A 21 -12.98 -12.12 25.05
C PHE A 21 -12.36 -11.60 26.35
N ILE A 22 -12.70 -10.35 26.71
CA ILE A 22 -12.34 -9.73 27.98
C ILE A 22 -13.61 -9.59 28.81
N ASN A 23 -13.54 -10.02 30.07
CA ASN A 23 -14.62 -9.82 31.01
C ASN A 23 -14.73 -8.32 31.37
N LEU A 24 -15.92 -7.75 31.19
CA LEU A 24 -16.22 -6.37 31.62
C LEU A 24 -16.52 -6.25 33.11
N ASN A 25 -16.85 -7.38 33.75
CA ASN A 25 -17.17 -7.47 35.17
C ASN A 25 -16.40 -8.65 35.78
N ASP A 26 -16.24 -8.65 37.10
CA ASP A 26 -15.74 -9.84 37.80
C ASP A 26 -16.73 -11.01 37.65
N ASN A 27 -16.24 -12.10 37.07
CA ASN A 27 -16.98 -13.33 36.85
C ASN A 27 -16.39 -14.50 37.67
N SER A 28 -15.77 -14.19 38.82
CA SER A 28 -15.16 -15.14 39.77
C SER A 28 -16.11 -16.26 40.23
N ILE A 29 -17.42 -16.06 40.09
CA ILE A 29 -18.48 -17.04 40.32
C ILE A 29 -19.18 -17.41 39.00
N GLY A 30 -18.61 -18.35 38.22
CA GLY A 30 -19.39 -19.01 37.17
C GLY A 30 -18.77 -19.15 35.78
N LEU A 31 -17.52 -18.78 35.56
CA LEU A 31 -16.83 -19.17 34.33
C LEU A 31 -16.34 -20.62 34.43
N VAL A 32 -17.19 -21.55 34.02
CA VAL A 32 -16.78 -22.92 33.71
C VAL A 32 -16.77 -23.08 32.19
N GLY A 33 -15.67 -23.61 31.63
CA GLY A 33 -15.60 -23.96 30.20
C GLY A 33 -14.76 -23.04 29.30
N TYR A 34 -14.01 -22.07 29.83
CA TYR A 34 -13.11 -21.22 29.04
C TYR A 34 -11.71 -21.17 29.65
N THR A 35 -10.67 -21.19 28.80
CA THR A 35 -9.28 -21.04 29.23
C THR A 35 -8.96 -19.57 29.51
N VAL A 36 -8.50 -19.27 30.72
CA VAL A 36 -7.97 -17.94 31.07
C VAL A 36 -6.47 -17.90 30.81
N PHE A 37 -6.03 -16.97 29.98
CA PHE A 37 -4.61 -16.85 29.58
C PHE A 37 -4.03 -15.44 29.78
N GLY A 38 -4.79 -14.50 30.35
CA GLY A 38 -4.30 -13.14 30.59
C GLY A 38 -5.21 -12.29 31.46
N HIS A 39 -4.72 -11.12 31.85
CA HIS A 39 -5.47 -10.07 32.55
C HIS A 39 -5.08 -8.68 32.04
N VAL A 40 -6.02 -7.73 32.08
CA VAL A 40 -5.77 -6.35 31.68
C VAL A 40 -5.12 -5.60 32.85
N ILE A 41 -4.03 -4.88 32.59
CA ILE A 41 -3.24 -4.15 33.60
C ILE A 41 -3.38 -2.63 33.45
N GLY A 42 -3.03 -1.91 34.51
CA GLY A 42 -2.99 -0.44 34.53
C GLY A 42 -4.34 0.19 34.19
N SER A 43 -4.33 1.20 33.32
CA SER A 43 -5.54 1.88 32.83
C SER A 43 -6.21 1.18 31.64
N GLY A 44 -5.78 -0.03 31.27
CA GLY A 44 -6.27 -0.74 30.07
C GLY A 44 -7.78 -0.99 30.09
N MET A 45 -8.37 -1.18 31.28
CA MET A 45 -9.83 -1.36 31.40
C MET A 45 -10.63 -0.12 30.95
N ASN A 46 -10.08 1.10 31.05
CA ASN A 46 -10.75 2.29 30.53
C ASN A 46 -10.96 2.22 29.00
N VAL A 47 -9.99 1.63 28.28
CA VAL A 47 -10.09 1.41 26.83
C VAL A 47 -11.12 0.33 26.53
N VAL A 48 -11.09 -0.76 27.29
CA VAL A 48 -12.06 -1.86 27.17
C VAL A 48 -13.48 -1.35 27.39
N ASP A 49 -13.70 -0.50 28.40
CA ASP A 49 -14.99 0.13 28.68
C ASP A 49 -15.42 1.07 27.56
N ALA A 50 -14.51 1.86 27.00
CA ALA A 50 -14.79 2.73 25.85
C ALA A 50 -15.20 1.91 24.62
N ILE A 51 -14.56 0.78 24.35
CA ILE A 51 -14.93 -0.15 23.27
C ILE A 51 -16.31 -0.75 23.54
N ALA A 52 -16.58 -1.18 24.78
CA ALA A 52 -17.86 -1.77 25.17
C ALA A 52 -19.04 -0.80 25.04
N ALA A 53 -18.79 0.51 25.18
CA ALA A 53 -19.76 1.58 25.07
C ALA A 53 -20.09 2.01 23.62
N LEU A 54 -19.40 1.47 22.61
CA LEU A 54 -19.66 1.82 21.21
C LEU A 54 -21.07 1.38 20.75
N PRO A 55 -21.78 2.20 19.95
CA PRO A 55 -23.03 1.79 19.31
C PRO A 55 -22.83 0.55 18.46
N ARG A 56 -23.78 -0.39 18.47
CA ARG A 56 -23.68 -1.65 17.71
C ARG A 56 -24.72 -1.69 16.60
N SER A 57 -24.34 -2.21 15.44
CA SER A 57 -25.22 -2.38 14.29
C SER A 57 -25.19 -3.83 13.78
N PRO A 58 -26.32 -4.40 13.31
CA PRO A 58 -26.36 -5.77 12.78
C PRO A 58 -25.50 -5.92 11.53
N LEU A 59 -24.56 -6.87 11.53
CA LEU A 59 -23.84 -7.26 10.31
C LEU A 59 -24.85 -7.90 9.34
N PHE A 60 -24.92 -7.43 8.09
CA PHE A 60 -25.73 -7.98 6.98
C PHE A 60 -26.58 -9.24 7.27
N PHE A 61 -27.89 -9.05 7.51
CA PHE A 61 -28.89 -10.11 7.82
C PHE A 61 -28.52 -11.10 8.94
N SER A 62 -27.50 -10.79 9.74
CA SER A 62 -27.01 -11.59 10.85
C SER A 62 -27.61 -11.08 12.17
N PRO A 63 -27.91 -11.98 13.13
CA PRO A 63 -28.21 -11.57 14.49
C PRO A 63 -26.98 -10.96 15.20
N PHE A 64 -25.78 -11.15 14.65
CA PHE A 64 -24.55 -10.59 15.22
C PHE A 64 -24.46 -9.08 15.02
N GLN A 65 -24.37 -8.35 16.13
CA GLN A 65 -24.17 -6.91 16.14
C GLN A 65 -22.69 -6.58 16.33
N ALA A 66 -22.13 -5.77 15.44
CA ALA A 66 -20.76 -5.29 15.53
C ALA A 66 -20.71 -3.85 16.03
N PRO A 67 -19.70 -3.47 16.84
CA PRO A 67 -19.49 -2.07 17.22
C PRO A 67 -19.23 -1.20 15.99
N THR A 68 -19.75 0.01 16.05
CA THR A 68 -19.62 1.03 15.02
C THR A 68 -19.03 2.30 15.63
N LEU A 69 -18.16 2.97 14.87
CA LEU A 69 -17.62 4.28 15.21
C LEU A 69 -18.08 5.26 14.12
N ASN A 70 -18.76 6.34 14.52
CA ASN A 70 -19.34 7.32 13.60
C ASN A 70 -20.25 6.72 12.51
N GLY A 71 -20.99 5.66 12.84
CA GLY A 71 -21.91 4.98 11.91
C GLY A 71 -21.23 4.03 10.92
N ALA A 72 -19.91 3.82 11.01
CA ALA A 72 -19.18 2.83 10.22
C ALA A 72 -18.77 1.62 11.06
N TYR A 73 -18.77 0.43 10.46
CA TYR A 73 -18.23 -0.78 11.09
C TYR A 73 -16.73 -0.63 11.36
N ILE A 74 -16.29 -1.08 12.54
CA ILE A 74 -14.88 -1.13 12.89
C ILE A 74 -14.30 -2.42 12.32
N TYR A 75 -13.50 -2.29 11.27
CA TYR A 75 -12.66 -3.37 10.77
C TYR A 75 -11.28 -3.23 11.39
N THR A 76 -10.89 -4.12 12.31
CA THR A 76 -9.50 -4.20 12.76
C THR A 76 -8.69 -4.90 11.67
N SER A 77 -8.15 -4.15 10.72
CA SER A 77 -7.11 -4.68 9.83
C SER A 77 -5.84 -4.87 10.65
N ARG A 78 -5.42 -6.12 10.88
CA ARG A 78 -4.18 -6.55 11.56
C ARG A 78 -3.64 -5.56 12.61
N VAL A 79 -3.92 -5.83 13.88
CA VAL A 79 -3.04 -5.33 14.95
C VAL A 79 -1.80 -6.23 14.95
N CYS A 80 -0.68 -5.74 14.43
CA CYS A 80 0.60 -6.35 14.76
C CYS A 80 1.15 -5.66 16.02
N VAL A 81 1.59 -6.47 16.97
CA VAL A 81 2.40 -5.96 18.08
C VAL A 81 3.76 -5.71 17.48
N ASN A 82 4.10 -4.43 17.35
CA ASN A 82 5.44 -4.06 16.95
C ASN A 82 6.38 -4.26 18.16
N ASN A 83 7.47 -5.00 17.96
CA ASN A 83 8.49 -5.23 18.97
C ASN A 83 9.46 -4.06 19.15
N ASP A 84 9.69 -3.25 18.12
CA ASP A 84 10.66 -2.14 18.12
C ASP A 84 10.05 -0.75 17.91
N ALA A 85 8.72 -0.69 17.77
CA ALA A 85 7.91 0.52 17.64
C ALA A 85 8.09 1.31 16.33
N ASP A 86 8.57 0.67 15.27
CA ASP A 86 8.47 1.18 13.90
C ASP A 86 7.05 0.99 13.28
N ALA A 87 6.89 1.07 11.96
CA ALA A 87 5.59 0.87 11.29
C ALA A 87 5.40 -0.52 10.66
N ALA A 88 6.43 -1.36 10.63
CA ALA A 88 6.37 -2.69 10.05
C ALA A 88 5.94 -3.73 11.10
N CYS A 89 5.33 -4.80 10.61
CA CYS A 89 5.00 -5.94 11.44
C CYS A 89 6.18 -6.92 11.39
N PRO A 90 6.55 -7.59 12.50
CA PRO A 90 7.66 -8.55 12.50
C PRO A 90 7.54 -9.61 11.41
N GLN A 91 6.33 -10.07 11.08
CA GLN A 91 6.11 -11.06 10.02
C GLN A 91 6.44 -10.56 8.62
N THR A 92 6.37 -9.24 8.38
CA THR A 92 6.76 -8.63 7.11
C THR A 92 8.28 -8.49 7.05
N GLU A 93 8.91 -8.17 8.16
CA GLU A 93 10.36 -8.01 8.25
C GLU A 93 11.10 -9.34 8.12
N ASP A 94 10.52 -10.40 8.65
CA ASP A 94 10.97 -11.79 8.48
C ASP A 94 11.00 -12.28 7.04
N MET A 95 10.40 -11.53 6.12
CA MET A 95 10.44 -11.87 4.70
C MET A 95 11.74 -11.49 4.02
N ALA A 96 12.53 -10.59 4.61
CA ALA A 96 13.89 -10.38 4.15
C ALA A 96 14.70 -11.68 4.29
N PRO A 97 15.78 -11.85 3.51
CA PRO A 97 16.69 -12.99 3.67
C PRO A 97 17.17 -13.10 5.14
N ASN A 98 16.84 -14.21 5.80
CA ASN A 98 17.07 -14.45 7.23
C ASN A 98 16.40 -13.44 8.21
N GLY A 99 15.43 -12.64 7.73
CA GLY A 99 14.83 -11.54 8.49
C GLY A 99 15.76 -10.35 8.73
N ASP A 100 16.87 -10.28 8.00
CA ASP A 100 17.90 -9.24 8.08
C ASP A 100 18.11 -8.67 6.68
N GLY A 101 17.33 -7.64 6.35
CA GLY A 101 17.30 -7.06 5.01
C GLY A 101 18.48 -6.14 4.73
N ASN A 102 19.11 -5.60 5.78
CA ASN A 102 20.27 -4.72 5.65
C ASN A 102 21.61 -5.48 5.68
N GLY A 103 21.60 -6.74 6.12
CA GLY A 103 22.72 -7.68 6.19
C GLY A 103 23.71 -7.43 7.32
N ASP A 104 23.29 -6.80 8.43
CA ASP A 104 24.17 -6.44 9.55
C ASP A 104 24.27 -7.52 10.65
N GLY A 105 23.49 -8.60 10.53
CA GLY A 105 23.47 -9.74 11.45
C GLY A 105 22.47 -9.61 12.59
N ILE A 106 21.72 -8.51 12.69
CA ILE A 106 20.61 -8.31 13.61
C ILE A 106 19.31 -8.39 12.80
N PRO A 107 18.29 -9.13 13.27
CA PRO A 107 16.99 -9.14 12.59
C PRO A 107 16.37 -7.73 12.56
N ASP A 108 15.81 -7.34 11.40
CA ASP A 108 15.23 -6.01 11.20
C ASP A 108 14.15 -5.70 12.26
N ARG A 109 13.34 -6.70 12.63
CA ARG A 109 12.28 -6.62 13.65
C ARG A 109 12.72 -6.20 15.06
N ASP A 110 14.02 -6.20 15.31
CA ASP A 110 14.65 -5.85 16.57
C ASP A 110 15.39 -4.50 16.47
N GLN A 111 15.22 -3.76 15.37
CA GLN A 111 15.97 -2.56 15.02
C GLN A 111 15.03 -1.44 14.51
N ALA A 112 14.60 -0.55 15.40
CA ALA A 112 13.71 0.58 15.03
C ALA A 112 14.26 1.56 13.94
N ASN A 113 15.56 1.48 13.64
CA ASN A 113 16.23 2.23 12.58
C ASN A 113 16.35 1.45 11.25
N VAL A 114 15.74 0.28 11.16
CA VAL A 114 15.76 -0.62 10.00
C VAL A 114 14.35 -1.14 9.79
N THR A 115 13.76 -0.88 8.63
CA THR A 115 12.38 -1.31 8.34
C THR A 115 12.34 -2.06 7.02
N THR A 116 11.72 -3.24 7.02
CA THR A 116 11.50 -4.05 5.81
C THR A 116 10.03 -4.09 5.41
N ILE A 117 9.75 -3.87 4.12
CA ILE A 117 8.40 -3.98 3.53
C ILE A 117 8.37 -4.88 2.30
N GLN A 118 7.18 -5.40 1.97
CA GLN A 118 6.91 -6.01 0.67
C GLN A 118 6.77 -4.94 -0.42
N THR A 119 7.35 -5.20 -1.60
CA THR A 119 7.18 -4.35 -2.78
C THR A 119 5.97 -4.76 -3.61
N VAL A 120 5.48 -3.84 -4.46
CA VAL A 120 4.26 -4.04 -5.26
C VAL A 120 4.43 -4.94 -6.49
N SER A 121 5.65 -5.26 -6.90
CA SER A 121 5.94 -6.09 -8.08
C SER A 121 6.89 -7.23 -7.73
N GLY A 122 6.51 -8.46 -8.11
CA GLY A 122 7.38 -9.64 -8.01
C GLY A 122 7.46 -10.29 -6.63
N GLY A 123 6.81 -9.75 -5.59
CA GLY A 123 6.74 -10.36 -4.26
C GLY A 123 8.06 -10.30 -3.47
N GLY A 124 9.00 -9.42 -3.87
CA GLY A 124 10.23 -9.17 -3.13
C GLY A 124 10.03 -8.21 -1.94
N THR A 125 11.09 -8.02 -1.17
CA THR A 125 11.15 -7.02 -0.10
C THR A 125 12.00 -5.83 -0.52
N SER A 126 11.84 -4.71 0.18
CA SER A 126 12.83 -3.62 0.22
C SER A 126 13.04 -3.21 1.66
N THR A 127 14.27 -2.88 2.00
CA THR A 127 14.69 -2.55 3.36
C THR A 127 15.26 -1.15 3.39
N ILE A 128 14.88 -0.36 4.37
CA ILE A 128 15.45 0.98 4.59
C ILE A 128 16.18 0.96 5.93
N SER A 129 17.38 1.53 5.98
CA SER A 129 18.15 1.66 7.22
C SER A 129 18.67 3.08 7.43
N ALA A 130 18.73 3.48 8.69
CA ALA A 130 19.31 4.73 9.16
C ALA A 130 20.30 4.45 10.31
N ALA A 131 21.02 5.48 10.75
CA ALA A 131 21.93 5.34 11.89
C ALA A 131 21.17 4.98 13.20
N PRO A 132 21.80 4.25 14.13
CA PRO A 132 21.20 3.96 15.43
C PRO A 132 20.77 5.23 16.18
N GLY A 133 19.63 5.17 16.85
CA GLY A 133 19.03 6.32 17.56
C GLY A 133 18.06 7.15 16.71
N MET A 134 17.96 6.85 15.42
CA MET A 134 16.88 7.35 14.56
C MET A 134 15.75 6.32 14.48
N THR A 135 14.56 6.77 14.12
CA THR A 135 13.39 5.90 13.92
C THR A 135 12.78 6.14 12.56
N ILE A 136 12.52 5.06 11.83
CA ILE A 136 11.84 5.09 10.54
C ILE A 136 10.36 4.86 10.77
N ASN A 137 9.55 5.81 10.31
CA ASN A 137 8.10 5.77 10.45
C ASN A 137 7.45 5.72 9.08
N ASN A 138 6.32 5.03 8.99
CA ASN A 138 5.42 5.08 7.84
C ASN A 138 6.09 4.69 6.51
N PHE A 139 7.12 3.83 6.56
CA PHE A 139 7.75 3.28 5.35
C PHE A 139 6.75 2.38 4.64
N ARG A 140 6.31 2.80 3.46
CA ARG A 140 5.33 2.06 2.66
C ARG A 140 5.45 2.40 1.19
N THR A 141 4.83 1.58 0.36
CA THR A 141 4.65 1.89 -1.05
C THR A 141 3.40 2.76 -1.28
N VAL A 142 3.51 3.73 -2.19
CA VAL A 142 2.40 4.58 -2.66
C VAL A 142 2.37 4.61 -4.18
N ASN A 143 1.23 5.02 -4.73
CA ASN A 143 1.06 5.30 -6.15
C ASN A 143 0.59 6.75 -6.29
N LEU A 144 1.45 7.65 -6.75
CA LEU A 144 1.11 9.06 -6.96
C LEU A 144 0.92 9.35 -8.46
N GLY A 145 -0.29 9.77 -8.83
CA GLY A 145 -0.63 10.13 -10.20
C GLY A 145 -0.61 8.92 -11.16
N SER A 146 -0.15 9.17 -12.38
CA SER A 146 -0.10 8.16 -13.46
C SER A 146 1.25 7.47 -13.62
N THR A 147 2.26 7.89 -12.86
CA THR A 147 3.62 7.31 -12.93
C THR A 147 3.66 6.01 -12.14
N ARG A 148 4.29 4.98 -12.70
CA ARG A 148 4.51 3.70 -12.03
C ARG A 148 5.99 3.33 -12.05
N PHE A 149 6.48 2.86 -10.92
CA PHE A 149 7.82 2.32 -10.75
C PHE A 149 7.70 0.83 -10.42
N ASN A 150 8.68 0.02 -10.85
CA ASN A 150 8.62 -1.43 -10.69
C ASN A 150 8.42 -1.83 -9.22
N ASN A 151 9.21 -1.25 -8.30
CA ASN A 151 9.07 -1.55 -6.87
C ASN A 151 8.07 -0.63 -6.15
N GLY A 152 7.34 0.20 -6.92
CA GLY A 152 6.48 1.25 -6.40
C GLY A 152 7.28 2.49 -6.01
N MET A 153 6.55 3.48 -5.51
CA MET A 153 7.16 4.65 -4.89
C MET A 153 7.19 4.44 -3.39
N PHE A 154 8.30 4.78 -2.75
CA PHE A 154 8.45 4.69 -1.31
C PHE A 154 8.16 6.04 -0.69
N THR A 155 7.44 6.03 0.42
CA THR A 155 7.29 7.20 1.30
C THR A 155 7.61 6.77 2.72
N TRP A 156 8.27 7.64 3.46
CA TRP A 156 8.69 7.39 4.84
C TRP A 156 8.95 8.71 5.56
N LYS A 157 9.05 8.63 6.89
CA LYS A 157 9.46 9.73 7.76
C LYS A 157 10.56 9.26 8.70
N LEU A 158 11.68 9.96 8.71
CA LEU A 158 12.77 9.73 9.64
C LEU A 158 12.67 10.73 10.78
N SER A 159 12.81 10.27 12.02
CA SER A 159 12.82 11.09 13.23
C SER A 159 14.00 10.74 14.12
N GLY A 160 14.31 11.60 15.10
CA GLY A 160 15.47 11.41 15.99
C GLY A 160 16.78 11.98 15.42
N ILE A 161 16.69 12.88 14.44
CA ILE A 161 17.86 13.56 13.89
C ILE A 161 18.40 14.54 14.93
N MET A 162 19.72 14.50 15.17
CA MET A 162 20.38 15.34 16.17
C MET A 162 21.22 16.40 15.45
N GLY A 163 20.73 17.64 15.45
CA GLY A 163 21.41 18.79 14.85
C GLY A 163 21.16 18.94 13.34
N THR A 164 21.91 19.83 12.69
CA THR A 164 21.70 20.22 11.28
C THR A 164 22.68 19.55 10.31
N ALA A 165 23.34 18.47 10.74
CA ALA A 165 24.31 17.76 9.91
C ALA A 165 23.62 16.91 8.85
N GLY A 166 24.35 16.55 7.79
CA GLY A 166 23.86 15.62 6.78
C GLY A 166 23.54 14.25 7.40
N VAL A 167 22.41 13.68 7.02
CA VAL A 167 21.93 12.36 7.42
C VAL A 167 21.99 11.42 6.22
N VAL A 168 22.39 10.17 6.47
CA VAL A 168 22.43 9.12 5.45
C VAL A 168 21.39 8.07 5.78
N VAL A 169 20.60 7.71 4.76
CA VAL A 169 19.63 6.62 4.79
C VAL A 169 19.99 5.67 3.64
N THR A 170 20.04 4.38 3.89
CA THR A 170 20.32 3.39 2.84
C THR A 170 19.05 2.63 2.51
N LEU A 171 18.66 2.64 1.24
CA LEU A 171 17.60 1.80 0.71
C LEU A 171 18.22 0.59 0.00
N TYR A 172 17.83 -0.61 0.43
CA TYR A 172 18.23 -1.88 -0.12
C TYR A 172 17.09 -2.38 -1.01
N ASP A 173 17.40 -2.56 -2.28
CA ASP A 173 16.39 -2.85 -3.31
C ASP A 173 15.68 -4.19 -3.07
N GLY A 174 16.36 -5.16 -2.43
CA GLY A 174 15.87 -6.47 -1.97
C GLY A 174 15.39 -7.43 -3.08
N ALA A 175 14.80 -6.90 -4.15
CA ALA A 175 14.81 -7.46 -5.48
C ALA A 175 16.06 -6.98 -6.21
N ALA A 176 16.71 -7.82 -7.03
CA ALA A 176 17.83 -7.39 -7.85
C ALA A 176 17.35 -6.59 -9.08
N THR A 177 16.63 -5.47 -8.87
CA THR A 177 16.17 -4.63 -9.99
C THR A 177 17.30 -3.80 -10.60
N ARG A 178 18.45 -3.74 -9.91
CA ARG A 178 19.68 -3.04 -10.35
C ARG A 178 19.35 -1.61 -10.80
N PRO A 179 18.80 -0.78 -9.91
CA PRO A 179 18.47 0.58 -10.25
C PRO A 179 19.73 1.32 -10.69
N ASP A 180 19.59 2.21 -11.67
CA ASP A 180 20.67 3.10 -12.14
C ASP A 180 20.39 4.57 -11.81
N SER A 181 19.18 4.85 -11.33
CA SER A 181 18.70 6.20 -11.04
C SER A 181 17.77 6.19 -9.82
N TYR A 182 17.70 7.33 -9.13
CA TYR A 182 16.72 7.56 -8.07
C TYR A 182 16.05 8.91 -8.27
N TYR A 183 14.72 8.93 -8.24
CA TYR A 183 13.92 10.14 -8.40
C TYR A 183 13.18 10.44 -7.11
N ALA A 184 13.18 11.70 -6.71
CA ALA A 184 12.39 12.18 -5.58
C ALA A 184 11.11 12.88 -6.08
N TYR A 185 10.05 12.81 -5.29
CA TYR A 185 8.79 13.49 -5.53
C TYR A 185 8.46 14.40 -4.36
N GLY A 186 8.55 15.70 -4.59
CA GLY A 186 8.33 16.69 -3.52
C GLY A 186 8.58 18.11 -4.02
N PRO A 187 8.38 19.11 -3.16
CA PRO A 187 8.83 20.47 -3.43
C PRO A 187 10.37 20.54 -3.43
N THR A 188 10.91 21.56 -4.09
CA THR A 188 12.32 21.94 -4.02
C THR A 188 12.42 23.42 -3.66
N PRO A 189 13.57 23.93 -3.17
CA PRO A 189 13.72 25.34 -2.80
C PRO A 189 13.33 26.33 -3.91
N ASN A 190 13.49 25.93 -5.18
CA ASN A 190 13.18 26.76 -6.35
C ASN A 190 11.78 26.48 -6.94
N ASN A 191 11.12 25.38 -6.54
CA ASN A 191 9.79 25.01 -7.01
C ASN A 191 8.97 24.37 -5.87
N PRO A 192 8.09 25.15 -5.22
CA PRO A 192 7.32 24.68 -4.06
C PRO A 192 6.16 23.75 -4.44
N THR A 193 5.85 23.57 -5.73
CA THR A 193 4.83 22.60 -6.15
C THR A 193 5.44 21.21 -6.18
N PRO A 194 4.84 20.17 -5.57
CA PRO A 194 5.36 18.82 -5.65
C PRO A 194 5.53 18.34 -7.09
N HIS A 195 6.74 17.90 -7.43
CA HIS A 195 7.11 17.44 -8.77
C HIS A 195 8.17 16.35 -8.68
N TRP A 196 8.33 15.60 -9.77
CA TRP A 196 9.43 14.66 -9.92
C TRP A 196 10.71 15.41 -10.30
N TYR A 197 11.81 15.04 -9.66
CA TYR A 197 13.14 15.53 -10.01
C TYR A 197 14.18 14.43 -9.81
N ASP A 198 15.26 14.53 -10.59
CA ASP A 198 16.44 13.67 -10.43
C ASP A 198 17.08 13.96 -9.06
N PHE A 199 17.18 12.92 -8.24
CA PHE A 199 17.77 13.03 -6.91
C PHE A 199 19.23 12.59 -6.88
N THR A 200 19.98 12.62 -7.98
CA THR A 200 21.44 12.37 -7.97
C THR A 200 22.17 13.27 -6.96
N PHE A 201 23.19 12.72 -6.29
CA PHE A 201 23.99 13.43 -5.27
C PHE A 201 24.69 14.66 -5.86
N ASP A 202 24.45 15.82 -5.26
CA ASP A 202 24.97 17.13 -5.70
C ASP A 202 26.15 17.66 -4.87
N GLY A 203 26.66 16.85 -3.92
CA GLY A 203 27.67 17.22 -2.95
C GLY A 203 27.11 17.64 -1.59
N GLU A 204 25.79 17.85 -1.48
CA GLU A 204 25.10 18.14 -0.22
C GLU A 204 23.91 17.20 0.03
N THR A 205 23.06 17.00 -0.98
CA THR A 205 21.88 16.10 -0.92
C THR A 205 21.79 15.23 -2.16
N GLY A 206 21.10 14.11 -2.06
CA GLY A 206 20.82 13.23 -3.19
C GLY A 206 21.28 11.79 -2.97
N ALA A 207 21.21 11.01 -4.04
CA ALA A 207 21.38 9.58 -4.06
C ALA A 207 22.69 9.21 -4.74
N GLU A 208 23.41 8.28 -4.12
CA GLU A 208 24.50 7.52 -4.71
C GLU A 208 24.09 6.06 -4.80
N ILE A 209 24.31 5.42 -5.94
CA ILE A 209 23.89 4.03 -6.16
C ILE A 209 25.13 3.14 -6.25
N SER A 210 25.15 2.10 -5.42
CA SER A 210 26.24 1.11 -5.35
C SER A 210 25.66 -0.30 -5.32
N GLY A 211 25.48 -0.89 -6.49
CA GLY A 211 24.94 -2.24 -6.62
C GLY A 211 23.44 -2.29 -6.34
N ASP A 212 23.06 -2.96 -5.25
CA ASP A 212 21.69 -3.08 -4.73
C ASP A 212 21.35 -2.04 -3.66
N LYS A 213 22.33 -1.17 -3.33
CA LYS A 213 22.19 -0.11 -2.32
C LYS A 213 22.01 1.24 -2.98
N ILE A 214 21.03 1.98 -2.49
CA ILE A 214 20.80 3.39 -2.81
C ILE A 214 21.09 4.16 -1.52
N ILE A 215 22.20 4.90 -1.52
CA ILE A 215 22.67 5.70 -0.40
C ILE A 215 22.08 7.10 -0.58
N LEU A 216 21.14 7.47 0.29
CA LEU A 216 20.42 8.74 0.24
C LEU A 216 21.00 9.71 1.27
N HIS A 217 21.51 10.83 0.79
CA HIS A 217 22.05 11.94 1.58
C HIS A 217 20.99 13.03 1.71
N PHE A 218 20.66 13.38 2.95
CA PHE A 218 19.69 14.42 3.30
C PHE A 218 20.31 15.47 4.21
N VAL A 219 19.75 16.67 4.16
CA VAL A 219 19.92 17.71 5.17
C VAL A 219 18.53 18.21 5.52
N ASP A 220 18.20 18.23 6.81
CA ASP A 220 16.91 18.68 7.34
C ASP A 220 16.57 20.11 6.88
N GLY A 221 15.40 20.28 6.28
CA GLY A 221 14.95 21.51 5.64
C GLY A 221 15.52 21.81 4.26
N LYS A 222 16.16 20.85 3.57
CA LYS A 222 16.72 21.03 2.21
C LYS A 222 16.09 20.09 1.16
N ARG A 223 16.60 20.16 -0.08
CA ARG A 223 16.17 19.30 -1.19
C ARG A 223 16.14 17.83 -0.76
N GLY A 224 15.02 17.16 -1.02
CA GLY A 224 14.79 15.78 -0.57
C GLY A 224 13.99 15.69 0.72
N ASP A 225 13.87 16.77 1.49
CA ASP A 225 12.95 16.88 2.62
C ASP A 225 11.65 17.54 2.15
N ASP A 226 10.57 16.76 2.11
CA ASP A 226 9.31 17.10 1.44
C ASP A 226 8.59 18.30 2.06
N ASP A 227 8.93 18.69 3.29
CA ASP A 227 8.38 19.89 3.94
C ASP A 227 9.29 21.13 3.85
N LEU A 228 10.58 20.95 3.52
CA LEU A 228 11.60 22.00 3.47
C LEU A 228 11.73 22.80 4.79
N VAL A 229 11.41 22.21 5.94
CA VAL A 229 11.49 22.84 7.26
C VAL A 229 12.49 22.09 8.13
N ALA A 230 13.51 22.81 8.62
CA ALA A 230 14.44 22.26 9.61
C ALA A 230 13.72 21.98 10.94
N ASN A 231 13.30 20.74 11.16
CA ASN A 231 12.47 20.31 12.28
C ASN A 231 12.95 19.01 12.95
N ASN A 232 14.21 18.62 12.71
CA ASN A 232 14.84 17.37 13.14
C ASN A 232 14.12 16.11 12.62
N SER A 233 13.50 16.22 11.45
CA SER A 233 12.82 15.13 10.77
C SER A 233 13.04 15.24 9.27
N ILE A 234 13.02 14.11 8.56
CA ILE A 234 12.95 14.12 7.10
C ILE A 234 11.65 13.44 6.72
N ALA A 235 10.80 14.11 5.95
CA ALA A 235 9.73 13.47 5.20
C ALA A 235 10.23 13.26 3.78
N HIS A 236 10.10 12.05 3.25
CA HIS A 236 10.61 11.79 1.90
C HIS A 236 9.69 10.87 1.12
N THR A 237 9.52 11.21 -0.16
CA THR A 237 8.88 10.36 -1.15
C THR A 237 9.79 10.25 -2.37
N GLY A 238 10.07 9.02 -2.79
CA GLY A 238 10.96 8.77 -3.91
C GLY A 238 10.82 7.37 -4.49
N ALA A 239 11.51 7.10 -5.58
CA ALA A 239 11.47 5.82 -6.24
C ALA A 239 12.78 5.52 -6.96
N GLN A 240 13.23 4.28 -6.86
CA GLN A 240 14.27 3.77 -7.73
C GLN A 240 13.76 3.53 -9.15
N ALA A 241 14.61 3.79 -10.12
CA ALA A 241 14.32 3.62 -11.53
C ALA A 241 15.47 2.92 -12.26
N VAL A 242 15.10 2.26 -13.35
CA VAL A 242 16.03 1.81 -14.38
C VAL A 242 15.66 2.58 -15.63
N LEU A 243 16.58 3.39 -16.15
CA LEU A 243 16.35 4.09 -17.41
C LEU A 243 16.43 3.09 -18.56
N ALA A 244 15.27 2.71 -19.10
CA ALA A 244 15.23 1.90 -20.31
C ALA A 244 15.71 2.74 -21.50
N THR A 245 16.92 2.47 -21.98
CA THR A 245 17.40 2.99 -23.26
C THR A 245 16.67 2.25 -24.37
N PHE A 246 15.58 2.83 -24.88
CA PHE A 246 14.94 2.31 -26.08
C PHE A 246 15.78 2.68 -27.30
N THR A 247 16.63 1.76 -27.74
CA THR A 247 17.23 1.86 -29.07
C THR A 247 16.13 1.57 -30.09
N SER A 248 15.56 2.61 -30.68
CA SER A 248 14.73 2.42 -31.88
C SER A 248 15.65 2.00 -33.02
N THR A 249 15.83 0.68 -33.20
CA THR A 249 16.41 0.14 -34.42
C THR A 249 15.41 0.34 -35.55
N SER A 250 15.43 1.50 -36.20
CA SER A 250 14.84 1.63 -37.52
C SER A 250 15.74 0.88 -38.51
N THR A 251 15.45 -0.38 -38.76
CA THR A 251 15.99 -1.04 -39.96
C THR A 251 15.26 -0.48 -41.17
N GLN A 252 15.75 0.65 -41.69
CA GLN A 252 15.46 1.16 -43.02
C GLN A 252 16.79 1.28 -43.76
N ASP A 253 17.16 0.19 -44.45
CA ASP A 253 17.91 0.29 -45.71
C ASP A 253 17.66 -0.97 -46.56
N GLN A 254 16.53 -0.94 -47.26
CA GLN A 254 16.38 -1.61 -48.56
C GLN A 254 16.05 -0.51 -49.58
N PRO A 255 16.84 -0.35 -50.66
CA PRO A 255 16.59 0.69 -51.63
C PRO A 255 15.53 0.20 -52.62
N GLN A 256 14.26 0.58 -52.43
CA GLN A 256 13.28 0.58 -53.53
C GLN A 256 12.07 1.49 -53.27
N SER A 257 12.20 2.73 -53.76
CA SER A 257 11.20 3.44 -54.59
C SER A 257 9.72 3.30 -54.23
N GLY A 258 9.12 4.39 -53.71
CA GLY A 258 7.71 4.72 -53.98
C GLY A 258 6.97 5.56 -52.93
N GLY A 259 7.00 6.90 -53.09
CA GLY A 259 5.78 7.73 -53.05
C GLY A 259 5.05 8.08 -51.73
N CYS A 260 5.21 9.35 -51.33
CA CYS A 260 4.19 10.31 -50.83
C CYS A 260 3.47 10.19 -49.45
N SER A 261 3.68 11.28 -48.68
CA SER A 261 2.69 12.20 -48.09
C SER A 261 2.06 11.94 -46.70
N ILE A 262 2.41 12.86 -45.80
CA ILE A 262 1.58 13.60 -44.82
C ILE A 262 0.04 13.43 -44.99
N THR A 263 -0.66 13.01 -43.92
CA THR A 263 -1.63 13.79 -43.12
C THR A 263 -2.48 12.90 -42.18
N THR A 264 -2.76 13.46 -41.00
CA THR A 264 -3.97 13.34 -40.15
C THR A 264 -4.43 11.98 -39.56
N GLU A 265 -4.83 12.10 -38.28
CA GLU A 265 -5.41 11.13 -37.34
C GLU A 265 -6.07 9.87 -37.93
N SER A 266 -5.85 8.72 -37.27
CA SER A 266 -6.87 7.67 -37.25
C SER A 266 -6.95 6.96 -35.90
N SER A 267 -8.19 6.95 -35.42
CA SER A 267 -8.75 6.19 -34.32
C SER A 267 -8.28 4.73 -34.27
N GLN A 268 -8.19 4.20 -33.05
CA GLN A 268 -7.88 2.80 -32.76
C GLN A 268 -8.63 1.84 -33.69
N ALA A 269 -7.87 1.02 -34.41
CA ALA A 269 -8.40 -0.12 -35.14
C ALA A 269 -8.75 -1.23 -34.13
N LEU A 270 -10.04 -1.56 -34.04
CA LEU A 270 -10.58 -2.72 -33.34
C LEU A 270 -9.91 -4.01 -33.84
N GLN A 271 -9.46 -4.85 -32.90
CA GLN A 271 -8.91 -6.17 -33.19
C GLN A 271 -9.96 -7.09 -33.80
N SER A 272 -9.50 -8.05 -34.60
CA SER A 272 -10.26 -8.97 -35.45
C SER A 272 -11.15 -10.00 -34.72
N GLY A 273 -11.68 -9.68 -33.54
CA GLY A 273 -12.66 -10.47 -32.78
C GLY A 273 -14.03 -9.80 -32.58
N ASP A 274 -14.17 -8.50 -32.84
CA ASP A 274 -15.35 -7.71 -32.41
C ASP A 274 -16.54 -7.66 -33.38
N TRP A 275 -16.43 -8.25 -34.58
CA TRP A 275 -17.55 -8.26 -35.53
C TRP A 275 -18.69 -9.20 -35.13
N ILE A 276 -18.43 -10.22 -34.32
CA ILE A 276 -19.45 -11.19 -33.88
C ILE A 276 -20.43 -10.53 -32.90
N LEU A 277 -19.93 -9.69 -32.00
CA LEU A 277 -20.75 -9.00 -31.00
C LEU A 277 -21.62 -7.89 -31.64
N VAL A 278 -21.08 -7.17 -32.63
CA VAL A 278 -21.85 -6.16 -33.37
C VAL A 278 -22.96 -6.81 -34.22
N ALA A 279 -22.69 -7.95 -34.86
CA ALA A 279 -23.70 -8.69 -35.60
C ALA A 279 -24.82 -9.26 -34.70
N LEU A 280 -24.47 -9.77 -33.51
CA LEU A 280 -25.45 -10.22 -32.51
C LEU A 280 -26.30 -9.07 -31.95
N PHE A 281 -25.70 -7.90 -31.73
CA PHE A 281 -26.44 -6.74 -31.23
C PHE A 281 -27.41 -6.16 -32.27
N LEU A 282 -27.01 -6.07 -33.54
CA LEU A 282 -27.88 -5.57 -34.62
C LEU A 282 -29.03 -6.54 -34.93
N THR A 283 -28.81 -7.85 -34.85
CA THR A 283 -29.87 -8.85 -35.03
C THR A 283 -30.88 -8.82 -33.88
N MET A 284 -30.42 -8.65 -32.63
CA MET A 284 -31.30 -8.46 -31.47
C MET A 284 -32.15 -7.17 -31.61
N LEU A 285 -31.55 -6.07 -32.05
CA LEU A 285 -32.26 -4.80 -32.24
C LEU A 285 -33.32 -4.87 -33.35
N ALA A 286 -33.04 -5.61 -34.43
CA ALA A 286 -33.99 -5.86 -35.51
C ALA A 286 -35.19 -6.72 -35.06
N LEU A 287 -34.96 -7.72 -34.20
CA LEU A 287 -36.02 -8.55 -33.61
C LEU A 287 -36.90 -7.76 -32.65
N VAL A 288 -36.32 -6.90 -31.81
CA VAL A 288 -37.07 -6.02 -30.89
C VAL A 288 -37.92 -5.01 -31.67
N ARG A 289 -37.38 -4.41 -32.74
CA ARG A 289 -38.14 -3.48 -33.60
C ARG A 289 -39.27 -4.16 -34.37
N ARG A 290 -39.12 -5.41 -34.79
CA ARG A 290 -40.23 -6.18 -35.42
C ARG A 290 -41.34 -6.48 -34.43
N ARG A 291 -41.04 -6.80 -33.17
CA ARG A 291 -42.05 -6.97 -32.12
C ARG A 291 -42.81 -5.66 -31.83
N ALA A 292 -42.10 -4.53 -31.74
CA ALA A 292 -42.73 -3.24 -31.46
C ALA A 292 -43.60 -2.70 -32.62
N ARG A 293 -43.29 -3.02 -33.89
CA ARG A 293 -44.16 -2.69 -35.03
C ARG A 293 -45.39 -3.60 -35.12
N GLY A 294 -45.25 -4.88 -34.79
CA GLY A 294 -46.38 -5.81 -34.75
C GLY A 294 -47.48 -5.42 -33.75
N ASP A 295 -47.11 -4.78 -32.64
CA ASP A 295 -48.09 -4.28 -31.65
C ASP A 295 -48.70 -2.92 -32.01
N ARG A 296 -48.07 -2.11 -32.87
CA ARG A 296 -48.68 -0.87 -33.38
C ARG A 296 -49.72 -1.12 -34.46
N ASP A 297 -49.50 -2.11 -35.32
CA ASP A 297 -50.45 -2.43 -36.41
C ASP A 297 -51.69 -3.19 -35.91
N ARG A 298 -51.65 -3.77 -34.69
CA ARG A 298 -52.84 -4.38 -34.04
C ARG A 298 -53.75 -3.38 -33.33
N ASN A 299 -53.26 -2.18 -32.99
CA ASN A 299 -54.03 -1.13 -32.32
C ASN A 299 -54.56 -0.05 -33.28
N ALA A 300 -54.43 -0.25 -34.60
CA ALA A 300 -54.92 0.67 -35.64
C ALA A 300 -56.07 0.09 -36.49
N ILE A 301 -56.69 -1.03 -36.09
CA ILE A 301 -57.89 -1.63 -36.71
C ILE A 301 -59.00 -1.81 -35.65
N SER A 302 -59.21 -0.77 -34.85
CA SER A 302 -60.36 -0.67 -33.95
C SER A 302 -60.78 0.77 -33.78
N ASP A 303 -61.16 1.40 -34.90
CA ASP A 303 -62.16 2.46 -35.01
C ASP A 303 -62.94 2.25 -36.32
#